data_AF-A0A2Z5N3D0-F1
#
_entry.id   AF-A0A2Z5N3D0-F1
#
_cell.length_a   1.000
_cell.length_b   1.000
_cell.length_c   1.000
_cell.angle_alpha   90.00
_cell.angle_beta   90.00
_cell.angle_gamma   90.00
#
_symmetry.space_group_name_H-M   'P 1'
#
loop_
_entity.id
_entity.type
_entity.pdbx_description
1 polymer ?
#
loop_
_entity_poly.entity_id
_entity_poly.type
_entity_poly.pdbx_seq_one_letter_code
_entity_poly.pdbx_strand_id
1 'polypeptide(L)'
;MTLIANLDGARTCYRLCFVRTPWAWFTCLPLDLQCGESWADVPYQDVAKPPYSDSRAQLLRVAFDAPRLLPPEAGRHGHAWSVEQINRGAAPWLRSEDFVDAMTLAVPAGATLGAFVETIEAAGGTVYGPLGWAELPPWQRPDIVTQSG
;
A
#
# COMPACT_ATOMS: atom_id res chain seq x y z
N MET A 1 -1.72 -21.35 12.84
CA MET A 1 -2.08 -21.61 11.43
C MET A 1 -2.23 -20.26 10.74
N THR A 2 -1.43 -20.02 9.70
CA THR A 2 -1.35 -18.74 8.98
C THR A 2 -2.25 -18.79 7.76
N LEU A 3 -3.02 -17.73 7.52
CA LEU A 3 -3.90 -17.61 6.36
C LEU A 3 -3.02 -17.36 5.12
N ILE A 4 -2.94 -18.31 4.19
CA ILE A 4 -2.19 -18.14 2.93
C ILE A 4 -3.19 -17.73 1.85
N ALA A 5 -3.30 -16.43 1.61
CA ALA A 5 -4.02 -15.91 0.45
C ALA A 5 -3.19 -16.15 -0.81
N ASN A 6 -3.73 -16.85 -1.82
CA ASN A 6 -3.10 -16.91 -3.14
C ASN A 6 -3.34 -15.58 -3.87
N LEU A 7 -2.44 -14.64 -3.64
CA LEU A 7 -2.44 -13.29 -4.19
C LEU A 7 -1.51 -13.14 -5.40
N ASP A 8 -1.02 -14.23 -6.02
CA ASP A 8 0.09 -14.16 -6.98
C ASP A 8 -0.18 -13.22 -8.18
N GLY A 9 -1.43 -13.19 -8.67
CA GLY A 9 -1.86 -12.21 -9.67
C GLY A 9 -1.87 -10.78 -9.13
N ALA A 10 -2.43 -10.55 -7.93
CA ALA A 10 -2.48 -9.22 -7.33
C ALA A 10 -1.08 -8.68 -6.94
N ARG A 11 -0.18 -9.58 -6.53
CA ARG A 11 1.21 -9.31 -6.14
C ARG A 11 1.99 -8.63 -7.25
N THR A 12 1.72 -8.96 -8.51
CA THR A 12 2.53 -8.55 -9.66
C THR A 12 1.77 -7.76 -10.73
N CYS A 13 0.45 -7.76 -10.74
CA CYS A 13 -0.34 -7.02 -11.73
C CYS A 13 -0.69 -5.58 -11.31
N TYR A 14 -0.67 -5.27 -10.02
CA TYR A 14 -0.99 -3.92 -9.53
C TYR A 14 0.27 -3.13 -9.15
N ARG A 15 0.21 -1.82 -9.35
CA ARG A 15 1.31 -0.86 -9.19
C ARG A 15 0.87 0.29 -8.29
N LEU A 16 1.67 0.62 -7.29
CA LEU A 16 1.36 1.68 -6.34
C LEU A 16 1.22 3.03 -7.05
N CYS A 17 0.10 3.72 -6.86
CA CYS A 17 -0.19 4.99 -7.54
C CYS A 17 -0.59 6.12 -6.60
N PHE A 18 -0.97 5.81 -5.36
CA PHE A 18 -1.37 6.82 -4.38
C PHE A 18 -1.23 6.26 -2.96
N VAL A 19 -0.69 7.07 -2.04
CA VAL A 19 -0.65 6.75 -0.61
C VAL A 19 -1.20 7.92 0.19
N ARG A 20 -2.08 7.60 1.15
CA ARG A 20 -2.54 8.52 2.19
C ARG A 20 -2.87 7.70 3.42
N THR A 21 -1.98 7.76 4.41
CA THR A 21 -2.07 6.95 5.63
C THR A 21 -3.48 6.99 6.24
N PRO A 22 -4.07 5.81 6.57
CA PRO A 22 -3.45 4.48 6.60
C PRO A 22 -3.60 3.68 5.28
N TRP A 23 -3.96 4.30 4.17
CA TRP A 23 -4.34 3.61 2.93
C TRP A 23 -3.29 3.73 1.83
N ALA A 24 -3.08 2.63 1.11
CA ALA A 24 -2.32 2.58 -0.13
C ALA A 24 -3.20 2.05 -1.26
N TRP A 25 -3.12 2.70 -2.42
CA TRP A 25 -3.86 2.34 -3.62
C TRP A 25 -2.93 1.90 -4.73
N PHE A 26 -3.25 0.75 -5.31
CA PHE A 26 -2.56 0.20 -6.45
C PHE A 26 -3.51 0.11 -7.63
N THR A 27 -2.99 0.36 -8.83
CA THR A 27 -3.74 0.30 -10.08
C THR A 27 -3.18 -0.78 -10.99
N CYS A 28 -4.03 -1.40 -11.81
CA CYS A 28 -3.61 -2.25 -12.91
C CYS A 28 -3.41 -1.47 -14.23
N LEU A 29 -3.70 -0.17 -14.24
CA LEU A 29 -3.38 0.71 -15.36
C LEU A 29 -1.89 1.11 -15.32
N PRO A 30 -1.30 1.47 -16.48
CA PRO A 30 -0.09 2.28 -16.52
C PRO A 30 -0.24 3.55 -15.65
N LEU A 31 0.81 3.92 -14.91
CA LEU A 31 0.74 5.06 -13.96
C LEU A 31 0.44 6.40 -14.64
N ASP A 32 0.88 6.57 -15.88
CA ASP A 32 0.62 7.75 -16.70
C ASP A 32 -0.83 7.85 -17.18
N LEU A 33 -1.57 6.74 -17.16
CA LEU A 33 -3.00 6.70 -17.46
C LEU A 33 -3.88 6.77 -16.21
N GLN A 34 -3.33 6.51 -15.03
CA GLN A 34 -4.06 6.64 -13.77
C GLN A 34 -4.11 8.10 -13.33
N CYS A 35 -5.30 8.56 -12.95
CA CYS A 35 -5.51 9.94 -12.50
C CYS A 35 -6.44 10.01 -11.27
N GLY A 36 -6.58 11.22 -10.75
CA GLY A 36 -7.48 11.59 -9.68
C GLY A 36 -7.58 13.11 -9.55
N GLU A 37 -8.46 13.57 -8.68
CA GLU A 37 -8.71 14.99 -8.50
C GLU A 37 -7.50 15.71 -7.90
N SER A 38 -7.12 16.85 -8.50
CA SER A 38 -6.00 17.71 -8.05
C SER A 38 -4.63 17.03 -8.05
N TRP A 39 -4.42 15.99 -8.88
CA TRP A 39 -3.16 15.25 -8.92
C TRP A 39 -1.98 16.03 -9.49
N ALA A 40 -2.23 17.04 -10.34
CA ALA A 40 -1.22 17.87 -11.00
C ALA A 40 -1.05 19.26 -10.36
N ASP A 41 -2.10 19.77 -9.70
CA ASP A 41 -2.23 21.20 -9.42
C ASP A 41 -1.64 21.63 -8.06
N VAL A 42 -1.60 20.72 -7.09
CA VAL A 42 -1.28 21.02 -5.69
C VAL A 42 -0.42 19.92 -5.07
N PRO A 43 0.28 20.20 -3.96
CA PRO A 43 0.88 19.17 -3.13
C PRO A 43 -0.13 18.09 -2.72
N TYR A 44 0.27 16.83 -2.80
CA TYR A 44 -0.66 15.71 -2.64
C TYR A 44 -1.28 15.64 -1.23
N GLN A 45 -0.62 16.19 -0.21
CA GLN A 45 -1.10 16.18 1.17
C GLN A 45 -2.30 17.13 1.39
N ASP A 46 -2.53 18.06 0.47
CA ASP A 46 -3.59 19.05 0.57
C ASP A 46 -4.93 18.44 0.07
N VAL A 47 -5.39 18.88 -1.10
CA VAL A 47 -6.74 18.55 -1.61
C VAL A 47 -6.78 17.34 -2.55
N ALA A 48 -5.64 16.72 -2.87
CA ALA A 48 -5.60 15.56 -3.76
C ALA A 48 -6.52 14.43 -3.25
N LYS A 49 -7.35 13.91 -4.15
CA LYS A 49 -8.29 12.83 -3.81
C LYS A 49 -7.72 11.46 -4.21
N PRO A 50 -8.28 10.37 -3.65
CA PRO A 50 -7.97 9.02 -4.10
C PRO A 50 -8.16 8.86 -5.62
N PRO A 51 -7.45 7.90 -6.24
CA PRO A 51 -7.52 7.66 -7.68
C PRO A 51 -8.96 7.39 -8.15
N TYR A 52 -9.28 7.86 -9.35
CA TYR A 52 -10.52 7.49 -10.02
C TYR A 52 -10.50 6.03 -10.45
N SER A 53 -11.69 5.45 -10.57
CA SER A 53 -11.88 4.06 -10.96
C SER A 53 -13.18 3.92 -11.73
N ASP A 54 -13.07 3.33 -12.92
CA ASP A 54 -14.21 2.98 -13.76
C ASP A 54 -14.77 1.58 -13.42
N SER A 55 -13.96 0.76 -12.74
CA SER A 55 -14.31 -0.59 -12.32
C SER A 55 -13.61 -0.98 -11.01
N ARG A 56 -14.31 -1.75 -10.17
CA ARG A 56 -13.75 -2.30 -8.91
C ARG A 56 -12.47 -3.13 -9.11
N ALA A 57 -12.25 -3.69 -10.31
CA ALA A 57 -11.06 -4.47 -10.62
C ALA A 57 -9.85 -3.59 -11.02
N GLN A 58 -10.03 -2.27 -11.19
CA GLN A 58 -8.96 -1.37 -11.56
C GLN A 58 -8.04 -1.04 -10.38
N LEU A 59 -8.64 -0.89 -9.19
CA LEU A 59 -7.94 -0.44 -7.99
C LEU A 59 -7.95 -1.52 -6.91
N LEU A 60 -6.76 -1.74 -6.37
CA LEU A 60 -6.54 -2.48 -5.16
C LEU A 60 -6.27 -1.49 -4.01
N ARG A 61 -6.99 -1.63 -2.89
CA ARG A 61 -6.78 -0.81 -1.69
C ARG A 61 -6.40 -1.68 -0.51
N VAL A 62 -5.28 -1.38 0.13
CA VAL A 62 -4.82 -2.01 1.39
C VAL A 62 -4.70 -0.97 2.48
N ALA A 63 -4.94 -1.37 3.73
CA ALA A 63 -4.49 -0.57 4.87
C ALA A 63 -3.06 -0.99 5.24
N PHE A 64 -2.31 -0.11 5.88
CA PHE A 64 -1.01 -0.43 6.42
C PHE A 64 -0.69 0.43 7.64
N ASP A 65 0.24 -0.05 8.46
CA ASP A 65 1.01 0.74 9.39
C ASP A 65 2.49 0.64 9.02
N ALA A 66 3.23 1.74 9.14
CA ALA A 66 4.67 1.77 8.86
C ALA A 66 5.31 2.89 9.71
N PRO A 67 5.46 2.69 11.02
CA PRO A 67 5.83 3.76 11.95
C PRO A 67 7.23 4.35 11.68
N ARG A 68 8.09 3.65 10.94
CA ARG A 68 9.44 4.09 10.59
C ARG A 68 9.54 4.69 9.18
N LEU A 69 8.45 4.71 8.42
CA LEU A 69 8.43 5.32 7.09
C LEU A 69 7.67 6.64 7.12
N LEU A 70 8.25 7.62 6.44
CA LEU A 70 7.74 8.96 6.30
C LEU A 70 7.15 9.18 4.91
N PRO A 71 6.06 9.94 4.80
CA PRO A 71 5.52 10.38 3.52
C PRO A 71 6.43 11.43 2.84
N PRO A 72 6.22 11.76 1.55
CA PRO A 72 7.09 12.64 0.75
C PRO A 72 7.43 13.98 1.42
N GLU A 73 6.47 14.59 2.10
CA GLU A 73 6.54 15.91 2.71
C GLU A 73 7.15 15.93 4.11
N ALA A 74 7.34 14.78 4.75
CA ALA A 74 7.81 14.69 6.13
C ALA A 74 9.33 14.49 6.23
N GLY A 75 9.88 14.84 7.40
CA GLY A 75 11.30 14.64 7.75
C GLY A 75 12.23 15.74 7.24
N ARG A 76 13.53 15.56 7.48
CA ARG A 76 14.60 16.54 7.15
C ARG A 76 14.65 16.93 5.67
N HIS A 77 14.31 15.98 4.80
CA HIS A 77 14.30 16.14 3.34
C HIS A 77 12.87 16.10 2.79
N GLY A 78 11.90 16.55 3.60
CA GLY A 78 10.49 16.65 3.22
C GLY A 78 10.28 17.73 2.17
N HIS A 79 9.58 17.38 1.10
CA HIS A 79 9.19 18.33 0.05
C HIS A 79 7.74 18.12 -0.36
N ALA A 80 7.05 19.22 -0.61
CA ALA A 80 5.68 19.21 -1.10
C ALA A 80 5.67 18.90 -2.60
N TRP A 81 5.18 17.71 -2.96
CA TRP A 81 5.08 17.25 -4.34
C TRP A 81 3.63 16.97 -4.70
N SER A 82 3.24 17.27 -5.94
CA SER A 82 1.98 16.78 -6.50
C SER A 82 2.02 15.26 -6.70
N VAL A 83 0.85 14.64 -6.81
CA VAL A 83 0.76 13.19 -7.08
C VAL A 83 1.47 12.83 -8.38
N GLU A 84 1.30 13.65 -9.41
CA GLU A 84 1.90 13.43 -10.72
C GLU A 84 3.43 13.49 -10.67
N GLN A 85 4.00 14.41 -9.89
CA GLN A 85 5.46 14.47 -9.68
C GLN A 85 5.98 13.23 -8.93
N ILE A 86 5.28 12.79 -7.89
CA ILE A 86 5.63 11.57 -7.14
C ILE A 86 5.56 10.35 -8.07
N ASN A 87 4.49 10.21 -8.85
CA ASN A 87 4.30 9.10 -9.78
C ASN A 87 5.31 9.10 -10.95
N ARG A 88 5.93 10.24 -11.25
CA ARG A 88 7.07 10.36 -12.18
C ARG A 88 8.44 10.15 -11.53
N GLY A 89 8.49 9.86 -10.24
CA GLY A 89 9.73 9.53 -9.52
C GLY A 89 10.44 10.73 -8.88
N ALA A 90 9.79 11.89 -8.70
CA ALA A 90 10.39 13.02 -7.99
C ALA A 90 10.68 12.70 -6.51
N ALA A 91 9.88 11.83 -5.89
CA ALA A 91 10.06 11.31 -4.55
C ALA A 91 9.39 9.93 -4.43
N PRO A 92 9.84 9.05 -3.50
CA PRO A 92 9.10 7.85 -3.15
C PRO A 92 7.83 8.19 -2.34
N TRP A 93 6.81 7.33 -2.41
CA TRP A 93 5.59 7.45 -1.61
C TRP A 93 5.83 7.28 -0.12
N LEU A 94 6.80 6.44 0.26
CA LEU A 94 7.23 6.23 1.64
C LEU A 94 8.75 6.07 1.67
N ARG A 95 9.41 6.61 2.68
CA ARG A 95 10.86 6.42 2.89
C ARG A 95 11.24 6.41 4.36
N SER A 96 12.25 5.66 4.73
CA SER A 96 12.89 5.84 6.03
C SER A 96 13.66 7.16 6.07
N GLU A 97 13.79 7.78 7.23
CA GLU A 97 14.90 8.70 7.46
C GLU A 97 16.20 7.91 7.59
N ASP A 98 17.29 8.42 7.04
CA ASP A 98 18.61 7.83 7.24
C ASP A 98 18.89 7.81 8.74
N PHE A 99 19.00 6.64 9.38
CA PHE A 99 20.03 6.36 10.40
C PHE A 99 20.09 4.87 10.81
N VAL A 100 21.34 4.42 10.90
CA VAL A 100 21.90 3.12 11.32
C VAL A 100 21.76 2.00 10.27
N ASP A 101 22.91 1.52 9.75
CA ASP A 101 23.10 0.38 8.83
C ASP A 101 22.94 0.58 7.31
N ALA A 102 22.94 1.81 6.80
CA ALA A 102 23.09 2.12 5.36
C ALA A 102 21.99 1.56 4.42
N MET A 103 20.91 1.00 4.96
CA MET A 103 19.78 0.50 4.16
C MET A 103 18.63 1.50 4.19
N THR A 104 18.60 2.40 3.22
CA THR A 104 17.46 3.30 3.00
C THR A 104 16.28 2.49 2.48
N LEU A 105 15.19 2.41 3.26
CA LEU A 105 13.94 1.82 2.82
C LEU A 105 13.14 2.85 2.04
N ALA A 106 12.68 2.49 0.85
CA ALA A 106 11.87 3.37 0.03
C ALA A 106 10.81 2.57 -0.73
N VAL A 107 9.61 3.12 -0.79
CA VAL A 107 8.51 2.63 -1.60
C VAL A 107 8.28 3.63 -2.74
N PRO A 108 8.82 3.39 -3.94
CA PRO A 108 8.60 4.29 -5.07
C PRO A 108 7.18 4.15 -5.62
N ALA A 109 6.75 5.13 -6.41
CA ALA A 109 5.62 4.94 -7.30
C ALA A 109 5.87 3.74 -8.23
N GLY A 110 4.81 3.00 -8.52
CA GLY A 110 4.90 1.79 -9.34
C GLY A 110 5.42 0.57 -8.60
N ALA A 111 5.71 0.65 -7.30
CA ALA A 111 6.03 -0.52 -6.51
C ALA A 111 4.91 -1.58 -6.65
N THR A 112 5.31 -2.85 -6.77
CA THR A 112 4.34 -3.96 -6.75
C THR A 112 3.78 -4.12 -5.33
N LEU A 113 2.64 -4.80 -5.19
CA LEU A 113 2.12 -5.11 -3.85
C LEU A 113 3.13 -5.95 -3.04
N GLY A 114 3.86 -6.87 -3.69
CA GLY A 114 4.91 -7.66 -3.03
C GLY A 114 6.03 -6.79 -2.46
N ALA A 115 6.62 -5.92 -3.29
CA ALA A 115 7.69 -5.01 -2.87
C ALA A 115 7.23 -4.03 -1.79
N PHE A 116 5.96 -3.58 -1.87
CA PHE A 116 5.34 -2.78 -0.83
C PHE A 116 5.31 -3.53 0.50
N VAL A 117 4.74 -4.74 0.54
CA VAL A 117 4.66 -5.56 1.76
C VAL A 117 6.05 -5.80 2.35
N GLU A 118 7.02 -6.22 1.53
CA GLU A 118 8.41 -6.46 1.97
C GLU A 118 9.03 -5.22 2.61
N THR A 119 8.82 -4.04 2.02
CA THR A 119 9.38 -2.78 2.56
C THR A 119 8.68 -2.35 3.85
N ILE A 120 7.37 -2.53 3.94
CA ILE A 120 6.59 -2.22 5.15
C ILE A 120 7.00 -3.14 6.30
N GLU A 121 7.15 -4.44 6.05
CA GLU A 121 7.61 -5.42 7.04
C GLU A 121 9.06 -5.15 7.47
N ALA A 122 9.95 -4.80 6.53
CA ALA A 122 11.32 -4.39 6.84
C ALA A 122 11.37 -3.11 7.72
N ALA A 123 10.38 -2.23 7.57
CA ALA A 123 10.20 -1.07 8.43
C ALA A 123 9.53 -1.38 9.79
N GLY A 124 9.21 -2.66 10.07
CA GLY A 124 8.54 -3.10 11.29
C GLY A 124 7.04 -2.81 11.33
N GLY A 125 6.42 -2.58 10.16
CA GLY A 125 5.00 -2.36 9.99
C GLY A 125 4.24 -3.59 9.50
N THR A 126 2.93 -3.45 9.27
CA THR A 126 2.05 -4.51 8.74
C THR A 126 1.17 -3.99 7.61
N VAL A 127 0.87 -4.86 6.64
CA VAL A 127 -0.12 -4.59 5.58
C VAL A 127 -1.37 -5.43 5.83
N TYR A 128 -2.53 -4.80 5.76
CA TYR A 128 -3.84 -5.42 5.98
C TYR A 128 -4.64 -5.44 4.67
N GLY A 129 -4.90 -6.64 4.18
CA GLY A 129 -5.78 -6.88 3.04
C GLY A 129 -7.20 -7.30 3.47
N PRO A 130 -8.24 -7.04 2.66
CA PRO A 130 -9.58 -7.54 2.93
C PRO A 130 -9.63 -9.07 2.85
N LEU A 131 -10.38 -9.69 3.78
CA LEU A 131 -10.53 -11.15 3.85
C LEU A 131 -11.04 -11.77 2.55
N GLY A 132 -11.83 -11.03 1.76
CA GLY A 132 -12.36 -11.49 0.48
C GLY A 132 -11.30 -11.69 -0.63
N TRP A 133 -10.02 -11.37 -0.38
CA TRP A 133 -8.93 -11.74 -1.28
C TRP A 133 -8.35 -13.13 -1.00
N ALA A 134 -8.73 -13.74 0.12
CA ALA A 134 -8.28 -15.08 0.50
C ALA A 134 -9.44 -16.06 0.49
N GLU A 135 -9.18 -17.31 0.14
CA GLU A 135 -10.06 -18.40 0.57
C GLU A 135 -9.90 -18.57 2.08
N LEU A 136 -10.99 -18.39 2.83
CA LEU A 136 -11.00 -18.74 4.24
C LEU A 136 -10.85 -20.27 4.33
N PRO A 137 -10.02 -20.80 5.25
CA PRO A 137 -10.05 -22.23 5.52
C PRO A 137 -11.48 -22.64 5.89
N PRO A 138 -11.92 -23.87 5.54
CA PRO A 138 -13.25 -24.34 5.89
C PRO A 138 -13.49 -24.14 7.38
N TRP A 139 -14.59 -23.45 7.73
CA TRP A 139 -14.95 -23.26 9.13
C TRP A 139 -15.21 -24.63 9.75
N GLN A 140 -14.37 -25.03 10.71
CA GLN A 140 -14.59 -26.21 11.52
C GLN A 140 -15.36 -25.81 12.78
N ARG A 141 -16.53 -26.40 12.96
CA ARG A 141 -17.29 -26.25 14.21
C ARG A 141 -16.44 -26.84 15.34
N PRO A 142 -16.17 -26.09 16.43
CA PRO A 142 -15.43 -26.66 17.55
C PRO A 142 -16.20 -27.84 18.13
N ASP A 143 -15.47 -28.92 18.46
CA ASP A 143 -16.04 -30.09 19.11
C ASP A 143 -16.64 -29.67 20.44
N ILE A 144 -17.97 -29.70 20.52
CA ILE A 144 -18.67 -29.54 21.79
C ILE A 144 -18.46 -30.85 22.53
N VAL A 145 -17.54 -30.84 23.51
CA VAL A 145 -17.39 -31.94 24.46
C VAL A 145 -18.65 -31.96 25.31
N THR A 146 -19.62 -32.78 24.92
CA THR A 146 -20.77 -33.10 25.77
C THR A 146 -20.24 -33.95 26.92
N GLN A 147 -19.98 -33.33 28.07
CA GLN A 147 -19.78 -34.08 29.31
C GLN A 147 -21.13 -34.67 29.72
N SER A 148 -21.38 -35.93 29.34
CA SER A 148 -22.43 -36.75 29.92
C SER A 148 -21.93 -37.29 31.26
N GLY A 149 -22.52 -36.77 32.34
CA GLY A 149 -22.47 -37.38 33.67
C GLY A 149 -23.48 -38.50 33.84
#